data_AF-A0A920ULG1-F1
#
_entry.id   AF-A0A920ULG1-F1
#
_cell.length_a   1.000
_cell.length_b   1.000
_cell.length_c   1.000
_cell.angle_alpha   90.00
_cell.angle_beta   90.00
_cell.angle_gamma   90.00
#
_symmetry.space_group_name_H-M   'P 1'
#
loop_
_entity.id
_entity.type
_entity.pdbx_description
1 polymer ?
#
loop_
_entity_poly.entity_id
_entity_poly.type
_entity_poly.pdbx_seq_one_letter_code
_entity_poly.pdbx_strand_id
1 'polypeptide(L)'
;MISKLVSQRRSGSQRGGPPLLNVTDPQSAIDRMRLIKSELEIESLQSAIDITGRGFEAAMRATNPGSYEYQVQAEMEVNFRRMGSPRNGYPSIVASGGNACILHYIKNRARLNDGISC
;
A
#
# COMPACT_ATOMS: atom_id res chain seq x y z
N MET A 1 -15.21 3.03 -24.65
CA MET A 1 -15.64 2.30 -25.87
C MET A 1 -16.86 1.42 -25.58
N ILE A 2 -16.78 0.51 -24.60
CA ILE A 2 -17.90 -0.37 -24.18
C ILE A 2 -19.11 0.41 -23.64
N SER A 3 -18.89 1.46 -22.85
CA SER A 3 -19.96 2.28 -22.25
C SER A 3 -20.81 3.03 -23.28
N LYS A 4 -20.20 3.50 -24.39
CA LYS A 4 -20.94 4.10 -25.52
C LYS A 4 -21.83 3.06 -26.23
N LEU A 5 -21.30 1.85 -26.41
CA LEU A 5 -21.99 0.74 -27.06
C LEU A 5 -23.20 0.25 -26.23
N VAL A 6 -23.04 0.19 -24.90
CA VAL A 6 -24.12 -0.11 -23.94
C VAL A 6 -25.17 1.01 -23.92
N SER A 7 -24.75 2.27 -23.91
CA SER A 7 -25.65 3.43 -23.92
C SER A 7 -26.50 3.54 -25.19
N GLN A 8 -25.90 3.29 -26.37
CA GLN A 8 -26.58 3.34 -27.67
C GLN A 8 -27.64 2.23 -27.84
N ARG A 9 -27.50 1.10 -27.15
CA ARG A 9 -28.49 0.00 -27.18
C ARG A 9 -29.61 0.19 -26.16
N ARG A 10 -29.36 0.83 -25.01
CA ARG A 10 -30.41 1.24 -24.05
C ARG A 10 -31.37 2.27 -24.64
N SER A 11 -30.89 3.13 -25.54
CA SER A 11 -31.69 4.16 -26.23
C SER A 11 -32.53 3.65 -27.40
N GLY A 12 -32.86 2.35 -27.47
CA GLY A 12 -33.90 1.83 -28.37
C GLY A 12 -33.45 1.38 -29.77
N SER A 13 -32.15 1.33 -30.08
CA SER A 13 -31.64 0.68 -31.31
C SER A 13 -31.74 -0.86 -31.19
N GLN A 14 -32.97 -1.38 -31.18
CA GLN A 14 -33.30 -2.79 -30.95
C GLN A 14 -34.00 -3.43 -32.16
N ARG A 15 -33.41 -3.39 -33.37
CA ARG A 15 -33.88 -4.27 -34.45
C ARG A 15 -32.70 -4.83 -35.25
N GLY A 16 -32.44 -6.14 -35.10
CA GLY A 16 -31.68 -6.96 -36.06
C GLY A 16 -30.19 -7.21 -35.79
N GLY A 17 -29.57 -6.63 -34.76
CA GLY A 17 -28.15 -6.87 -34.47
C GLY A 17 -27.90 -8.12 -33.61
N PRO A 18 -26.76 -8.83 -33.75
CA PRO A 18 -26.42 -9.97 -32.89
C PRO A 18 -26.49 -9.57 -31.40
N PRO A 19 -26.87 -10.50 -30.52
CA PRO A 19 -26.96 -10.23 -29.09
C PRO A 19 -25.61 -9.76 -28.57
N LEU A 20 -25.62 -8.79 -27.63
CA LEU A 20 -24.42 -8.47 -26.86
C LEU A 20 -24.14 -9.66 -25.95
N LEU A 21 -23.45 -10.67 -26.47
CA LEU A 21 -23.07 -11.84 -25.69
C LEU A 21 -21.93 -11.45 -24.73
N ASN A 22 -22.25 -11.59 -23.44
CA ASN A 22 -21.34 -11.82 -22.33
C ASN A 22 -20.30 -10.73 -22.02
N VAL A 23 -20.78 -9.53 -21.65
CA VAL A 23 -19.94 -8.60 -20.88
C VAL A 23 -19.94 -9.07 -19.43
N THR A 24 -18.86 -9.69 -18.99
CA THR A 24 -18.65 -10.17 -17.62
C THR A 24 -17.52 -9.39 -16.95
N ASP A 25 -17.66 -9.12 -15.66
CA ASP A 25 -16.61 -8.50 -14.86
C ASP A 25 -15.38 -9.44 -14.76
N PRO A 26 -14.19 -9.03 -15.25
CA PRO A 26 -13.00 -9.85 -15.17
C PRO A 26 -12.40 -9.92 -13.76
N GLN A 27 -12.87 -9.11 -12.80
CA GLN A 27 -12.30 -8.97 -11.46
C GLN A 27 -12.04 -10.33 -10.80
N SER A 28 -13.03 -11.23 -10.80
CA SER A 28 -12.89 -12.56 -10.20
C SER A 28 -11.78 -13.40 -10.82
N ALA A 29 -11.58 -13.31 -12.15
CA ALA A 29 -10.51 -14.02 -12.83
C ALA A 29 -9.13 -13.41 -12.51
N ILE A 30 -9.04 -12.08 -12.53
CA ILE A 30 -7.82 -11.34 -12.21
C ILE A 30 -7.41 -11.58 -10.76
N ASP A 31 -8.35 -11.60 -9.81
CA ASP A 31 -8.05 -11.84 -8.39
C ASP A 31 -7.48 -13.24 -8.15
N ARG A 32 -7.98 -14.25 -8.86
CA ARG A 32 -7.39 -15.59 -8.84
C ARG A 32 -5.96 -15.60 -9.39
N MET A 33 -5.70 -14.84 -10.46
CA MET A 33 -4.35 -14.71 -11.01
C MET A 33 -3.39 -14.02 -10.03
N ARG A 34 -3.83 -12.95 -9.35
CA ARG A 34 -3.02 -12.19 -8.37
C ARG A 34 -2.77 -12.96 -7.06
N LEU A 35 -3.54 -14.00 -6.79
CA LEU A 35 -3.41 -14.79 -5.57
C LEU A 35 -2.09 -15.59 -5.56
N ILE A 36 -1.74 -16.20 -6.69
CA ILE A 36 -0.53 -17.01 -6.86
C ILE A 36 0.53 -16.18 -7.59
N LYS A 37 1.69 -15.96 -6.97
CA LYS A 37 2.73 -15.08 -7.48
C LYS A 37 3.65 -15.87 -8.40
N SER A 38 4.05 -15.28 -9.51
CA SER A 38 5.15 -15.76 -10.34
C SER A 38 6.51 -15.61 -9.64
N GLU A 39 7.55 -16.27 -10.12
CA GLU A 39 8.91 -16.13 -9.56
C GLU A 39 9.38 -14.67 -9.59
N LEU A 40 9.14 -13.94 -10.70
CA LEU A 40 9.52 -12.52 -10.84
C LEU A 40 8.79 -11.61 -9.84
N GLU A 41 7.52 -11.91 -9.53
CA GLU A 41 6.77 -11.19 -8.50
C GLU A 41 7.33 -11.47 -7.10
N ILE A 42 7.71 -12.72 -6.82
CA ILE A 42 8.35 -13.10 -5.55
C ILE A 42 9.68 -12.39 -5.39
N GLU A 43 10.54 -12.34 -6.41
CA GLU A 43 11.81 -11.61 -6.39
C GLU A 43 11.61 -10.11 -6.14
N SER A 44 10.59 -9.52 -6.76
CA SER A 44 10.22 -8.12 -6.54
C SER A 44 9.73 -7.87 -5.11
N LEU A 45 8.92 -8.78 -4.56
CA LEU A 45 8.47 -8.72 -3.17
C LEU A 45 9.64 -8.88 -2.19
N GLN A 46 10.57 -9.80 -2.46
CA GLN A 46 11.76 -9.99 -1.63
C GLN A 46 12.60 -8.70 -1.59
N SER A 47 12.82 -8.07 -2.75
CA SER A 47 13.51 -6.78 -2.83
C SER A 47 12.81 -5.70 -1.99
N ALA A 48 11.48 -5.64 -2.03
CA ALA A 48 10.71 -4.69 -1.22
C ALA A 48 10.80 -5.01 0.29
N ILE A 49 10.80 -6.28 0.68
CA ILE A 49 10.97 -6.74 2.06
C ILE A 49 12.36 -6.34 2.59
N ASP A 50 13.41 -6.54 1.81
CA ASP A 50 14.78 -6.19 2.20
C ASP A 50 14.93 -4.68 2.45
N ILE A 51 14.38 -3.87 1.53
CA ILE A 51 14.31 -2.40 1.70
C ILE A 51 13.52 -2.04 2.96
N THR A 52 12.39 -2.70 3.19
CA THR A 52 11.54 -2.47 4.35
C THR A 52 12.28 -2.77 5.65
N GLY A 53 12.98 -3.91 5.71
CA GLY A 53 13.80 -4.31 6.85
C GLY A 53 14.88 -3.27 7.18
N ARG A 54 15.59 -2.76 6.17
CA ARG A 54 16.60 -1.69 6.36
C ARG A 54 16.01 -0.40 6.91
N GLY A 55 14.81 -0.01 6.46
CA GLY A 55 14.13 1.16 7.04
C GLY A 55 13.70 0.93 8.49
N PHE A 56 13.21 -0.26 8.85
CA PHE A 56 12.90 -0.59 10.25
C PHE A 56 14.15 -0.59 11.14
N GLU A 57 15.27 -1.14 10.67
CA GLU A 57 16.56 -1.07 11.39
C GLU A 57 16.97 0.40 11.67
N ALA A 58 16.77 1.30 10.70
CA ALA A 58 17.03 2.72 10.87
C ALA A 58 16.05 3.36 11.87
N ALA A 59 14.77 3.02 11.80
CA ALA A 59 13.75 3.49 12.74
C ALA A 59 14.08 3.09 14.19
N MET A 60 14.49 1.83 14.40
CA MET A 60 14.91 1.34 15.72
C MET A 60 16.10 2.14 16.27
N ARG A 61 17.10 2.45 15.43
CA ARG A 61 18.26 3.30 15.85
C ARG A 61 17.86 4.75 16.14
N ALA A 62 16.87 5.27 15.43
CA ALA A 62 16.38 6.64 15.61
C ALA A 62 15.47 6.80 16.85
N THR A 63 14.92 5.70 17.34
CA THR A 63 14.00 5.66 18.49
C THR A 63 14.78 5.96 19.77
N ASN A 64 14.67 7.19 20.27
CA ASN A 64 15.31 7.65 21.49
C ASN A 64 14.35 8.57 22.28
N PRO A 65 14.43 8.59 23.62
CA PRO A 65 13.66 9.53 24.43
C PRO A 65 13.91 10.98 23.97
N GLY A 66 12.81 11.73 23.80
CA GLY A 66 12.84 13.11 23.36
C GLY A 66 12.70 13.33 21.86
N SER A 67 12.89 12.30 21.02
CA SER A 67 12.53 12.32 19.61
C SER A 67 11.02 12.39 19.42
N TYR A 68 10.57 12.76 18.23
CA TYR A 68 9.18 12.67 17.81
C TYR A 68 8.97 11.51 16.83
N GLU A 69 7.75 10.96 16.82
CA GLU A 69 7.35 9.88 15.91
C GLU A 69 7.65 10.22 14.43
N TYR A 70 7.41 11.47 13.98
CA TYR A 70 7.72 11.88 12.61
C TYR A 70 9.22 11.88 12.29
N GLN A 71 10.10 12.03 13.28
CA GLN A 71 11.55 11.96 13.07
C GLN A 71 11.96 10.52 12.81
N VAL A 72 11.41 9.58 13.59
CA VAL A 72 11.60 8.13 13.37
C VAL A 72 11.02 7.72 12.02
N GLN A 73 9.84 8.24 11.64
CA GLN A 73 9.26 8.05 10.31
C GLN A 73 10.21 8.54 9.20
N ALA A 74 10.81 9.72 9.36
CA ALA A 74 11.73 10.28 8.37
C ALA A 74 12.97 9.41 8.17
N GLU A 75 13.56 8.90 9.25
CA GLU A 75 14.70 7.98 9.19
C GLU A 75 14.35 6.66 8.50
N MET A 76 13.15 6.13 8.75
CA MET A 76 12.67 4.95 8.04
C MET A 76 12.52 5.20 6.53
N GLU A 77 11.80 6.26 6.16
CA GLU A 77 11.42 6.52 4.77
C GLU A 77 12.59 7.01 3.92
N VAL A 78 13.58 7.72 4.49
CA VAL A 78 14.78 8.11 3.74
C VAL A 78 15.57 6.87 3.30
N ASN A 79 15.59 5.81 4.13
CA ASN A 79 16.23 4.55 3.76
C ASN A 79 15.48 3.84 2.63
N PHE A 80 14.14 3.86 2.64
CA PHE A 80 13.36 3.36 1.51
C PHE A 80 13.72 4.07 0.20
N ARG A 81 13.80 5.40 0.23
CA ARG A 81 14.14 6.21 -0.96
C ARG A 81 15.58 5.99 -1.42
N ARG A 82 16.55 5.91 -0.49
CA ARG A 82 17.96 5.65 -0.81
C ARG A 82 18.16 4.32 -1.52
N MET A 83 17.33 3.32 -1.22
CA MET A 83 17.38 2.00 -1.86
C MET A 83 16.49 1.91 -3.11
N GLY A 84 15.96 3.03 -3.60
CA GLY A 84 15.24 3.10 -4.87
C GLY A 84 13.73 2.82 -4.78
N SER A 85 13.14 2.71 -3.58
CA SER A 85 11.69 2.57 -3.46
C SER A 85 10.99 3.87 -3.88
N PRO A 86 10.12 3.87 -4.92
CA PRO A 86 9.53 5.10 -5.46
C PRO A 86 8.43 5.67 -4.56
N ARG A 87 7.84 4.85 -3.68
CA ARG A 87 6.74 5.22 -2.79
C ARG A 87 6.61 4.22 -1.64
N ASN A 88 5.84 4.57 -0.63
CA ASN A 88 5.50 3.63 0.44
C ASN A 88 4.38 2.68 -0.03
N GLY A 89 4.32 1.49 0.59
CA GLY A 89 3.21 0.55 0.37
C GLY A 89 1.88 1.10 0.89
N TYR A 90 1.95 1.85 2.00
CA TYR A 90 0.86 2.55 2.67
C TYR A 90 1.46 3.69 3.53
N PRO A 91 0.64 4.61 4.08
CA PRO A 91 1.14 5.64 4.99
C PRO A 91 1.80 5.02 6.23
N SER A 92 3.04 5.41 6.51
CA SER A 92 3.81 4.88 7.64
C SER A 92 3.09 5.11 8.96
N ILE A 93 3.08 4.10 9.82
CA ILE A 93 2.54 4.14 11.18
C ILE A 93 3.73 4.12 12.12
N VAL A 94 3.94 5.20 12.86
CA VAL A 94 4.97 5.29 13.90
C VAL A 94 4.28 5.75 15.17
N ALA A 95 4.04 4.82 16.08
CA ALA A 95 3.12 4.99 17.19
C ALA A 95 3.80 4.61 18.50
N SER A 96 3.88 5.56 19.42
CA SER A 96 4.47 5.37 20.74
C SER A 96 3.41 5.30 21.84
N GLY A 97 3.62 4.45 22.85
CA GLY A 97 2.76 4.35 24.03
C GLY A 97 1.32 4.04 23.69
N GLY A 98 0.37 4.82 24.22
CA GLY A 98 -1.07 4.64 23.96
C GLY A 98 -1.44 4.73 22.48
N ASN A 99 -0.65 5.43 21.65
CA ASN A 99 -0.91 5.51 20.21
C ASN A 99 -0.72 4.15 19.52
N ALA A 100 0.12 3.26 20.06
CA ALA A 100 0.33 1.91 19.53
C ALA A 100 -0.95 1.04 19.61
N CYS A 101 -1.93 1.45 20.42
CA CYS A 101 -3.24 0.80 20.49
C CYS A 101 -4.22 1.26 19.39
N ILE A 102 -3.81 2.19 18.51
CA ILE A 102 -4.62 2.71 17.41
C ILE A 102 -4.12 2.09 16.09
N LEU A 103 -4.91 1.17 15.51
CA LEU A 103 -4.49 0.36 14.35
C LEU A 103 -3.97 1.14 13.14
N HIS A 104 -4.57 2.29 12.84
CA HIS A 104 -4.18 3.14 11.70
C HIS A 104 -3.72 4.53 12.16
N TYR A 105 -2.85 4.58 13.18
CA TYR A 105 -2.27 5.81 13.65
C TYR A 105 -1.24 6.38 12.65
N ILE A 106 -1.68 7.35 11.85
CA ILE A 106 -0.82 8.02 10.85
C ILE A 106 -0.48 9.46 11.25
N LYS A 107 -0.86 9.90 12.46
CA LYS A 107 -0.58 11.27 12.91
C LYS A 107 0.91 11.48 13.15
N ASN A 108 1.60 10.47 13.71
CA ASN A 108 3.05 10.41 13.92
C ASN A 108 3.63 11.71 14.53
N ARG A 109 2.97 12.26 15.54
CA ARG A 109 3.30 13.59 16.12
C ARG A 109 3.59 13.58 17.61
N ALA A 110 3.42 12.46 18.29
CA ALA A 110 3.75 12.40 19.70
C ALA A 110 5.26 12.39 19.91
N ARG A 111 5.66 12.93 21.07
CA ARG A 111 7.04 12.86 21.55
C ARG A 111 7.25 11.52 22.24
N LEU A 112 8.35 10.85 21.92
CA LEU A 112 8.78 9.63 22.57
C LEU A 112 9.25 9.99 23.99
N ASN A 113 8.62 9.39 24.99
CA ASN A 113 9.03 9.56 26.39
C ASN A 113 9.87 8.36 26.83
N ASP A 114 10.70 8.58 27.86
CA ASP A 114 11.50 7.50 28.44
C ASP A 114 10.60 6.39 29.01
N GLY A 115 11.03 5.13 28.84
CA GLY A 115 10.27 3.94 29.23
C GLY A 115 9.02 3.62 28.39
N ILE A 116 8.73 4.39 27.32
CA ILE A 116 7.61 4.12 26.41
C ILE A 116 8.12 3.41 25.15
N SER A 117 7.52 2.27 24.81
CA SER A 117 7.79 1.57 23.56
C SER A 117 7.20 2.31 22.35
N CYS A 118 7.98 2.35 21.27
CA CYS A 118 7.54 2.63 19.91
C CYS A 118 7.61 1.34 19.09
#